data_AF-A0A6J4S2X8-F1
#
_entry.id   AF-A0A6J4S2X8-F1
#
_cell.length_a   1.000
_cell.length_b   1.000
_cell.length_c   1.000
_cell.angle_alpha   90.00
_cell.angle_beta   90.00
_cell.angle_gamma   90.00
#
_symmetry.space_group_name_H-M   'P 1'
#
loop_
_entity.id
_entity.type
_entity.pdbx_description
1 polymer ?
#
loop_
_entity_poly.entity_id
_entity_poly.type
_entity_poly.pdbx_seq_one_letter_code
_entity_poly.pdbx_strand_id
1 'polypeptide(L)' 'MSAGRELSVVHRRASRLPVFLQPEPGVDQVEVTEVASGEVVLFWDVPSEEAKRFVRALRADLAALDTEELLDRWGAIEAP' A
#
# COMPACT_ATOMS: atom_id res chain seq x y z
N MET A 1 -19.66 -3.29 3.65
CA MET A 1 -19.01 -4.53 3.15
C MET A 1 -17.52 -4.22 3.12
N SER A 2 -16.63 -5.03 3.69
CA SER A 2 -15.21 -4.62 3.79
C SER A 2 -14.57 -4.47 2.40
N ALA A 3 -13.73 -3.44 2.25
CA ALA A 3 -12.96 -3.13 1.04
C ALA A 3 -12.12 -4.32 0.57
N GLY A 4 -11.65 -5.19 1.48
CA GLY A 4 -10.84 -6.36 1.14
C GLY A 4 -11.51 -7.42 0.25
N ARG A 5 -12.79 -7.25 -0.09
CA ARG A 5 -13.47 -8.07 -1.13
C ARG A 5 -13.32 -7.52 -2.53
N GLU A 6 -13.18 -6.20 -2.68
CA GLU A 6 -13.17 -5.49 -3.96
C GLU A 6 -11.78 -4.93 -4.28
N LEU A 7 -10.97 -4.68 -3.26
CA LEU A 7 -9.65 -4.08 -3.33
C LEU A 7 -8.59 -5.00 -2.73
N SER A 8 -7.38 -4.93 -3.28
CA SER A 8 -6.20 -5.67 -2.81
C SER A 8 -5.00 -4.76 -2.65
N VAL A 9 -4.08 -5.09 -1.75
CA VAL A 9 -2.85 -4.31 -1.52
C VAL A 9 -1.64 -5.09 -2.05
N VAL A 10 -0.97 -4.53 -3.05
CA VAL A 10 0.27 -5.04 -3.63
C VAL A 10 1.45 -4.21 -3.09
N HIS A 11 2.47 -4.90 -2.59
CA HIS A 11 3.71 -4.27 -2.09
C HIS A 11 4.90 -4.84 -2.86
N ARG A 12 5.53 -4.01 -3.68
CA ARG A 12 6.76 -4.37 -4.41
C ARG A 12 7.95 -3.68 -3.73
N ARG A 13 8.88 -4.47 -3.22
CA ARG A 13 10.07 -3.95 -2.55
C ARG A 13 11.14 -3.58 -3.55
N ALA A 14 11.84 -2.46 -3.33
CA ALA A 14 13.03 -2.10 -4.12
C ALA A 14 14.13 -3.16 -4.00
N SER A 15 14.23 -3.81 -2.84
CA SER A 15 15.25 -4.83 -2.58
C SER A 15 14.71 -5.96 -1.70
N ARG A 16 15.30 -7.14 -1.88
CA ARG A 16 15.09 -8.30 -1.00
C ARG A 16 15.99 -8.26 0.24
N LEU A 17 16.99 -7.39 0.25
CA LEU A 17 17.86 -7.20 1.40
C LEU A 17 17.11 -6.49 2.53
N PRO A 18 17.38 -6.85 3.80
CA PRO A 18 16.98 -6.03 4.94
C PRO A 18 17.43 -4.58 4.75
N VAL A 19 16.61 -3.62 5.20
CA VAL A 19 16.86 -2.17 5.02
C VAL A 19 18.28 -1.77 5.46
N PHE A 20 18.75 -2.27 6.61
CA PHE A 20 20.08 -1.97 7.16
C PHE A 20 21.26 -2.55 6.34
N LEU A 21 21.01 -3.38 5.33
CA LEU A 21 22.00 -3.92 4.40
C LEU A 21 21.86 -3.34 2.99
N GLN A 22 20.92 -2.43 2.76
CA GLN A 22 20.77 -1.80 1.45
C GLN A 22 21.86 -0.72 1.29
N PRO A 23 22.54 -0.68 0.13
CA PRO A 23 23.63 0.28 -0.10
C PRO A 23 23.12 1.73 -0.22
N GLU A 24 21.86 1.92 -0.60
CA GLU A 24 21.16 3.21 -0.69
C GLU A 24 19.73 3.03 -0.14
N PRO A 25 19.09 4.10 0.37
CA PRO A 25 17.68 4.06 0.74
C PRO A 25 16.83 3.67 -0.47
N GLY A 26 16.21 2.48 -0.41
CA GLY A 26 15.27 2.03 -1.43
C GLY A 26 13.92 2.72 -1.31
N VAL A 27 13.17 2.68 -2.42
CA VAL A 27 11.76 3.09 -2.47
C VAL A 27 10.93 1.87 -2.85
N ASP A 28 10.02 1.48 -1.96
CA ASP A 28 9.06 0.41 -2.22
C ASP A 28 7.81 0.99 -2.88
N GLN A 29 7.23 0.25 -3.81
CA GLN A 29 5.95 0.59 -4.42
C GLN A 29 4.81 -0.07 -3.64
N VAL A 30 3.80 0.72 -3.29
CA VAL A 30 2.57 0.25 -2.66
C VAL A 30 1.41 0.61 -3.57
N GLU A 31 0.60 -0.38 -3.92
CA GLU A 31 -0.56 -0.23 -4.80
C GLU A 31 -1.81 -0.76 -4.11
N VAL A 32 -2.92 -0.07 -4.33
CA VAL A 32 -4.26 -0.64 -4.15
C VAL A 32 -4.81 -0.96 -5.53
N THR A 33 -5.25 -2.20 -5.74
CA THR A 33 -5.81 -2.63 -7.01
C THR A 33 -7.24 -3.12 -6.85
N GLU A 34 -8.09 -2.84 -7.83
CA GLU A 34 -9.41 -3.48 -7.92
C GLU A 34 -9.24 -4.96 -8.27
N VAL A 35 -9.92 -5.84 -7.54
CA VAL A 35 -9.81 -7.30 -7.70
C VAL A 35 -10.42 -7.77 -9.02
N ALA A 36 -11.50 -7.13 -9.47
CA ALA A 36 -12.23 -7.57 -10.67
C ALA A 36 -11.48 -7.25 -11.97
N SER A 37 -10.91 -6.05 -12.09
CA SER A 37 -10.19 -5.59 -13.28
C SER A 37 -8.67 -5.75 -13.21
N GLY A 38 -8.10 -5.78 -11.99
CA GLY A 38 -6.67 -5.65 -11.78
C GLY A 38 -6.14 -4.22 -11.92
N GLU A 39 -7.02 -3.23 -12.06
CA GLU A 39 -6.63 -1.81 -12.20
C GLU A 39 -6.05 -1.26 -10.89
N VAL A 40 -4.97 -0.49 -10.98
CA VAL A 40 -4.40 0.24 -9.84
C VAL A 40 -5.22 1.50 -9.60
N VAL A 41 -5.87 1.59 -8.44
CA VAL A 41 -6.71 2.73 -8.06
C VAL A 41 -6.00 3.72 -7.13
N LEU A 42 -4.98 3.26 -6.40
CA LEU A 42 -4.08 4.12 -5.62
C LEU A 42 -2.64 3.60 -5.71
N PHE A 43 -1.67 4.52 -5.70
CA PHE A 43 -0.25 4.23 -5.83
C PHE A 43 0.59 5.17 -4.96
N TRP A 44 1.61 4.60 -4.31
CA TRP A 44 2.63 5.37 -3.60
C TRP A 44 4.02 4.78 -3.80
N ASP A 45 4.98 5.66 -3.96
CA ASP A 45 6.40 5.40 -3.77
C ASP A 45 6.74 5.72 -2.31
N VAL A 46 7.09 4.70 -1.52
CA VAL A 46 7.29 4.82 -0.07
C VAL A 46 8.72 4.44 0.29
N PRO A 47 9.45 5.24 1.11
CA PRO A 47 10.76 4.85 1.60
C PRO A 47 10.74 3.44 2.22
N SER A 48 11.70 2.58 1.86
CA SER A 48 11.70 1.17 2.26
C SER A 48 11.70 0.97 3.79
N GLU A 49 12.20 1.94 4.55
CA GLU A 49 12.17 1.93 6.01
C GLU A 49 10.76 2.12 6.60
N GLU A 50 9.89 2.83 5.87
CA GLU A 50 8.51 3.16 6.28
C GLU A 50 7.46 2.22 5.68
N ALA A 51 7.78 1.62 4.53
CA ALA A 51 6.85 0.82 3.73
C ALA A 51 6.15 -0.29 4.53
N LYS A 52 6.87 -0.99 5.42
CA LYS A 52 6.26 -2.05 6.24
C LYS A 52 5.18 -1.51 7.19
N ARG A 53 5.39 -0.33 7.77
CA ARG A 53 4.41 0.32 8.65
C ARG A 53 3.23 0.84 7.82
N PHE A 54 3.50 1.49 6.70
CA PHE A 54 2.50 2.00 5.77
C PHE A 54 1.56 0.89 5.27
N VAL A 55 2.11 -0.20 4.73
CA VAL A 55 1.35 -1.37 4.24
C VAL A 55 0.54 -2.03 5.36
N ARG A 56 1.07 -2.09 6.58
CA ARG A 56 0.33 -2.66 7.72
C ARG A 56 -0.88 -1.81 8.08
N ALA A 57 -0.75 -0.49 8.10
CA ALA A 57 -1.85 0.42 8.37
C ALA A 57 -2.92 0.33 7.27
N LEU A 58 -2.49 0.37 6.00
CA LEU A 58 -3.38 0.23 4.85
C LEU A 58 -4.16 -1.09 4.87
N ARG A 59 -3.50 -2.22 5.18
CA ARG A 59 -4.17 -3.52 5.31
C ARG A 59 -5.14 -3.60 6.48
N ALA A 60 -4.84 -2.91 7.59
CA ALA A 60 -5.76 -2.85 8.72
C ALA A 60 -7.04 -2.10 8.35
N ASP A 61 -6.91 -0.96 7.66
CA ASP A 61 -8.05 -0.18 7.17
C ASP A 61 -8.81 -0.93 6.07
N LEU A 62 -8.12 -1.65 5.17
CA LEU A 62 -8.75 -2.51 4.15
C LEU A 62 -9.70 -3.55 4.76
N ALA A 63 -9.35 -4.09 5.93
CA ALA A 63 -10.17 -5.05 6.64
C ALA A 63 -11.32 -4.40 7.43
N ALA A 64 -11.20 -3.13 7.79
CA ALA A 64 -12.12 -2.44 8.70
C ALA A 64 -13.14 -1.54 7.97
N LEU A 65 -12.75 -0.91 6.86
CA LEU A 65 -13.53 0.04 6.10
C LEU A 65 -14.20 -0.63 4.90
N ASP A 66 -15.23 0.02 4.37
CA ASP A 66 -15.71 -0.29 3.02
C ASP A 66 -14.88 0.41 1.93
N THR A 67 -15.20 0.10 0.68
CA THR A 67 -14.44 0.56 -0.50
C THR A 67 -14.42 2.08 -0.61
N GLU A 68 -15.56 2.74 -0.44
CA GLU A 68 -15.68 4.19 -0.60
C GLU A 68 -14.94 4.91 0.53
N GLU A 69 -15.15 4.49 1.78
CA GLU A 69 -14.45 5.03 2.95
C GLU A 69 -12.93 4.88 2.85
N LEU A 70 -12.45 3.74 2.32
CA LEU A 70 -11.02 3.51 2.14
C LEU A 70 -10.44 4.42 1.06
N LEU A 71 -11.10 4.55 -0.08
CA LEU A 71 -10.64 5.38 -1.19
C LEU A 71 -10.64 6.87 -0.82
N ASP A 72 -11.67 7.36 -0.15
CA ASP A 72 -11.72 8.74 0.35
C ASP A 72 -10.59 9.03 1.33
N ARG A 73 -10.37 8.12 2.29
CA ARG A 73 -9.35 8.30 3.31
C ARG A 73 -7.94 8.23 2.74
N TRP A 74 -7.62 7.17 2.00
CA TRP A 74 -6.27 6.91 1.52
C TRP A 74 -5.94 7.71 0.26
N GLY A 75 -6.93 8.06 -0.55
CA GLY A 75 -6.73 8.94 -1.71
C GLY A 75 -6.25 10.35 -1.38
N ALA A 76 -6.45 10.81 -0.14
CA ALA A 76 -5.94 12.09 0.36
C ALA A 76 -4.54 12.00 0.99
N ILE A 77 -3.96 10.81 1.12
CA ILE A 77 -2.68 10.59 1.80
C ILE A 77 -1.53 10.66 0.80
N GLU A 78 -0.56 11.54 1.05
CA GLU A 78 0.74 11.51 0.37
C GLU A 78 1.66 10.44 0.99
N ALA A 79 2.63 9.97 0.21
CA ALA A 79 3.64 9.05 0.73
C ALA A 79 4.41 9.71 1.89
N PRO A 80 4.75 8.95 2.94
CA PRO A 80 5.43 9.49 4.11
C PRO A 80 6.89 9.89 3.81
#